data_AF-M1ET77-F1
#
_entry.id   AF-M1ET77-F1
#
_cell.length_a   1.000
_cell.length_b   1.000
_cell.length_c   1.000
_cell.angle_alpha   90.00
_cell.angle_beta   90.00
_cell.angle_gamma   90.00
#
_symmetry.space_group_name_H-M   'P 1'
#
loop_
_entity.id
_entity.type
_entity.pdbx_description
1 polymer ?
#
loop_
_entity_poly.entity_id
_entity_poly.type
_entity_poly.pdbx_seq_one_letter_code
_entity_poly.pdbx_strand_id
1 'polypeptide(L)'
;PDAFYPSICERGKFHDVSESTHWTPFLNASVHYIRENYPLPWEKDTEKLVAFLFGVTSHMAADVSWHSLGIEQGFLRTMGAVDFHGSYSEAHSAGDFGGDVLSQFEFNFNYLARRWYVPVEDLLEIYKQLYGREVITRSA
;
A
#
# COMPACT_ATOMS: atom_id res chain seq x y z
N PRO A 1 -1.86 5.53 0.76
CA PRO A 1 -2.55 6.77 0.34
C PRO A 1 -1.73 7.49 -0.72
N ASP A 2 -2.09 7.21 -1.97
CA ASP A 2 -1.50 7.81 -3.16
C ASP A 2 -2.23 9.11 -3.56
N ALA A 3 -3.35 9.40 -2.90
CA ALA A 3 -4.09 10.63 -3.10
C ALA A 3 -3.44 11.82 -2.37
N PHE A 4 -3.49 12.97 -3.05
CA PHE A 4 -3.11 14.31 -2.56
C PHE A 4 -1.61 14.60 -2.40
N TYR A 5 -0.73 13.60 -2.56
CA TYR A 5 0.74 13.75 -2.52
C TYR A 5 1.23 14.73 -1.43
N PRO A 6 0.86 14.50 -0.15
CA PRO A 6 1.21 15.41 0.93
C PRO A 6 2.73 15.50 1.11
N SER A 7 3.20 16.55 1.77
CA SER A 7 4.65 16.76 1.98
C SER A 7 5.31 15.62 2.76
N ILE A 8 4.58 14.94 3.64
CA ILE A 8 5.07 13.75 4.34
C ILE A 8 5.37 12.57 3.40
N CYS A 9 4.75 12.54 2.22
CA CYS A 9 4.99 11.56 1.16
C CYS A 9 5.95 12.12 0.08
N GLU A 10 6.73 13.15 0.41
CA GLU A 10 7.70 13.79 -0.50
C GLU A 10 7.08 14.18 -1.86
N ARG A 11 5.80 14.59 -1.85
CA ARG A 11 5.03 14.94 -3.05
C ARG A 11 5.04 13.84 -4.13
N GLY A 12 5.06 12.56 -3.72
CA GLY A 12 5.01 11.43 -4.66
C GLY A 12 6.34 11.11 -5.33
N LYS A 13 7.46 11.69 -4.87
CA LYS A 13 8.79 11.43 -5.43
C LYS A 13 9.13 9.95 -5.60
N PHE A 14 8.73 9.14 -4.62
CA PHE A 14 8.98 7.71 -4.60
C PHE A 14 7.70 6.92 -4.92
N HIS A 15 6.80 7.47 -5.74
CA HIS A 15 5.52 6.83 -6.09
C HIS A 15 5.73 5.39 -6.58
N ASP A 16 6.57 5.16 -7.59
CA ASP A 16 6.82 3.81 -8.14
C ASP A 16 7.33 2.80 -7.09
N VAL A 17 8.17 3.28 -6.16
CA VAL A 17 8.71 2.44 -5.07
C VAL A 17 7.61 2.17 -4.04
N SER A 18 6.84 3.20 -3.67
CA SER A 18 5.76 3.11 -2.70
C SER A 18 4.62 2.22 -3.19
N GLU A 19 4.35 2.25 -4.49
CA GLU A 19 3.38 1.39 -5.16
C GLU A 19 3.74 -0.09 -4.99
N SER A 20 5.03 -0.41 -4.96
CA SER A 20 5.48 -1.79 -4.74
C SER A 20 5.09 -2.36 -3.38
N THR A 21 4.78 -1.52 -2.38
CA THR A 21 4.47 -1.92 -0.99
C THR A 21 3.31 -2.90 -0.89
N HIS A 22 2.27 -2.72 -1.71
CA HIS A 22 1.06 -3.54 -1.59
C HIS A 22 1.07 -4.75 -2.53
N TRP A 23 2.12 -4.94 -3.34
CA TRP A 23 2.22 -6.10 -4.22
C TRP A 23 2.84 -7.32 -3.54
N THR A 24 2.46 -8.51 -4.02
CA THR A 24 2.92 -9.81 -3.48
C THR A 24 4.45 -9.92 -3.29
N PRO A 25 5.31 -9.40 -4.19
CA PRO A 25 6.77 -9.43 -3.98
C PRO A 25 7.22 -8.71 -2.70
N PHE A 26 6.66 -7.54 -2.39
CA PHE A 26 6.99 -6.80 -1.16
C PHE A 26 6.50 -7.56 0.07
N LEU A 27 5.28 -8.10 0.04
CA LEU A 27 4.75 -8.91 1.14
C LEU A 27 5.63 -10.14 1.40
N ASN A 28 6.10 -10.80 0.34
CA ASN A 28 7.03 -11.91 0.46
C ASN A 28 8.37 -11.48 1.10
N ALA A 29 8.97 -10.38 0.60
CA ALA A 29 10.19 -9.82 1.17
C ALA A 29 10.01 -9.45 2.67
N SER A 30 8.85 -8.90 3.03
CA SER A 30 8.52 -8.57 4.42
C SER A 30 8.48 -9.80 5.33
N VAL A 31 7.89 -10.91 4.86
CA VAL A 31 7.85 -12.17 5.61
C VAL A 31 9.25 -12.74 5.81
N HIS A 32 10.08 -12.72 4.76
CA HIS A 32 11.48 -13.15 4.86
C HIS A 32 12.27 -12.29 5.84
N TYR A 33 12.19 -10.96 5.71
CA TYR A 33 12.81 -10.00 6.61
C TYR A 33 12.45 -10.26 8.07
N ILE A 34 11.16 -10.43 8.39
CA ILE A 34 10.72 -10.70 9.77
C ILE A 34 11.34 -12.01 10.29
N ARG A 35 11.30 -13.08 9.49
CA ARG A 35 11.78 -14.40 9.91
C ARG A 35 13.30 -14.45 10.12
N GLU A 36 14.04 -13.64 9.37
CA GLU A 36 15.50 -13.57 9.45
C GLU A 36 15.98 -12.69 10.62
N ASN A 37 15.27 -11.60 10.91
CA ASN A 37 15.74 -10.58 11.86
C ASN A 37 15.05 -10.64 13.23
N TYR A 38 13.86 -11.25 13.33
CA TYR A 38 13.05 -11.24 14.55
C TYR A 38 12.58 -12.65 14.93
N PRO A 39 13.40 -13.43 15.66
CA PRO A 39 13.00 -14.74 16.15
C PRO A 39 11.87 -14.65 17.19
N LEU A 40 11.09 -15.73 17.31
CA LEU A 40 10.06 -15.85 18.35
C LEU A 40 10.69 -16.17 19.71
N PRO A 41 10.08 -15.75 20.84
CA PRO A 41 8.89 -14.90 20.92
C PRO A 41 9.19 -13.43 20.59
N TRP A 42 8.23 -12.75 19.98
CA TRP A 42 8.38 -11.35 19.61
C TRP A 42 8.26 -10.40 20.79
N GLU A 43 9.06 -9.34 20.76
CA GLU A 43 8.87 -8.19 21.64
C GLU A 43 7.82 -7.24 21.07
N LYS A 44 7.32 -6.34 21.92
CA LYS A 44 6.24 -5.40 21.58
C LYS A 44 6.53 -4.55 20.33
N ASP A 45 7.78 -4.19 20.08
CA ASP A 45 8.13 -3.42 18.89
C ASP A 45 8.07 -4.26 17.61
N THR A 46 8.47 -5.53 17.67
CA THR A 46 8.27 -6.48 16.56
C THR A 46 6.77 -6.73 16.33
N GLU A 47 5.97 -6.89 17.38
CA GLU A 47 4.51 -7.03 17.24
C GLU A 47 3.90 -5.82 16.52
N LYS A 48 4.36 -4.61 16.81
CA LYS A 48 3.92 -3.38 16.12
C LYS A 48 4.32 -3.36 14.64
N LEU A 49 5.54 -3.79 14.29
CA LEU A 49 5.96 -3.94 12.90
C LEU A 49 5.06 -4.94 12.16
N VAL A 50 4.81 -6.11 12.74
CA VAL A 50 3.96 -7.14 12.14
C VAL A 50 2.53 -6.64 11.98
N ALA A 51 1.98 -5.95 12.98
CA ALA A 51 0.66 -5.32 12.88
C ALA A 51 0.59 -4.27 11.76
N PHE A 52 1.64 -3.46 11.57
CA PHE A 52 1.74 -2.52 10.47
C PHE A 52 1.71 -3.25 9.11
N LEU A 53 2.48 -4.33 8.95
CA LEU A 53 2.54 -5.12 7.72
C LEU A 53 1.25 -5.90 7.43
N PHE A 54 0.47 -6.26 8.45
CA PHE A 54 -0.89 -6.75 8.24
C PHE A 54 -1.82 -5.68 7.67
N GLY A 55 -1.65 -4.42 8.05
CA GLY A 55 -2.32 -3.29 7.42
C GLY A 55 -2.02 -3.21 5.91
N VAL A 56 -0.75 -3.33 5.54
CA VAL A 56 -0.32 -3.38 4.13
C VAL A 56 -0.94 -4.59 3.40
N THR A 57 -0.91 -5.77 4.02
CA THR A 57 -1.51 -6.98 3.46
C THR A 57 -3.02 -6.84 3.24
N SER A 58 -3.72 -6.14 4.14
CA SER A 58 -5.15 -5.89 4.01
C SER A 58 -5.49 -5.03 2.78
N HIS A 59 -4.60 -4.11 2.40
CA HIS A 59 -4.73 -3.33 1.17
C HIS A 59 -4.67 -4.24 -0.06
N MET A 60 -3.64 -5.09 -0.16
CA MET A 60 -3.50 -6.04 -1.26
C MET A 60 -4.73 -6.93 -1.44
N ALA A 61 -5.33 -7.36 -0.32
CA ALA A 61 -6.56 -8.15 -0.35
C ALA A 61 -7.75 -7.36 -0.92
N ALA A 62 -7.86 -6.07 -0.61
CA ALA A 62 -8.89 -5.19 -1.18
C ALA A 62 -8.69 -5.00 -2.69
N ASP A 63 -7.43 -4.88 -3.13
CA ASP A 63 -7.06 -4.67 -4.54
C ASP A 63 -7.54 -5.80 -5.45
N VAL A 64 -7.70 -7.03 -4.93
CA VAL A 64 -8.26 -8.15 -5.70
C VAL A 64 -9.64 -7.81 -6.24
N SER A 65 -10.53 -7.36 -5.36
CA SER A 65 -11.90 -6.97 -5.72
C SER A 65 -11.96 -5.61 -6.43
N TRP A 66 -11.00 -4.72 -6.18
CA TRP A 66 -10.97 -3.39 -6.77
C TRP A 66 -10.45 -3.41 -8.22
N HIS A 67 -9.26 -3.98 -8.43
CA HIS A 67 -8.53 -4.00 -9.71
C HIS A 67 -8.76 -5.26 -10.56
N SER A 68 -9.54 -6.24 -10.09
CA SER A 68 -9.75 -7.53 -10.78
C SER A 68 -8.50 -8.44 -10.83
N LEU A 69 -7.76 -8.53 -9.73
CA LEU A 69 -6.53 -9.33 -9.69
C LEU A 69 -6.85 -10.82 -9.54
N GLY A 70 -6.80 -11.56 -10.65
CA GLY A 70 -7.15 -12.99 -10.67
C GLY A 70 -8.66 -13.28 -10.68
N ILE A 71 -9.50 -12.25 -10.85
CA ILE A 71 -10.95 -12.35 -11.08
C ILE A 71 -11.34 -11.48 -12.28
N GLU A 72 -12.54 -11.65 -12.83
CA GLU A 72 -12.95 -10.89 -14.02
C GLU A 72 -13.78 -9.64 -13.72
N GLN A 73 -14.43 -9.57 -12.56
CA GLN A 73 -15.48 -8.57 -12.25
C GLN A 73 -15.12 -7.70 -11.05
N GLY A 74 -13.90 -7.17 -11.01
CA GLY A 74 -13.55 -6.15 -10.03
C GLY A 74 -14.26 -4.82 -10.30
N PHE A 75 -14.29 -3.96 -9.28
CA PHE A 75 -15.01 -2.68 -9.31
C PHE A 75 -14.58 -1.80 -10.49
N LEU A 76 -13.28 -1.52 -10.63
CA LEU A 76 -12.77 -0.62 -11.67
C LEU A 76 -13.01 -1.15 -13.08
N ARG A 77 -12.96 -2.47 -13.26
CA ARG A 77 -13.22 -3.08 -14.56
C ARG A 77 -14.69 -2.98 -14.95
N THR A 78 -15.57 -3.16 -13.97
CA THR A 78 -17.02 -2.97 -14.15
C THR A 78 -17.34 -1.51 -14.46
N MET A 79 -16.77 -0.59 -13.69
CA MET A 79 -16.90 0.86 -13.91
C MET A 79 -16.38 1.27 -15.29
N GLY A 80 -15.25 0.71 -15.72
CA GLY A 80 -14.71 0.88 -17.07
C GLY A 80 -15.72 0.50 -18.16
N ALA A 81 -16.36 -0.66 -18.00
CA ALA A 81 -17.33 -1.17 -18.97
C ALA A 81 -18.64 -0.36 -19.00
N VAL A 82 -19.13 0.09 -17.84
CA VAL A 82 -20.46 0.72 -17.70
C VAL A 82 -20.39 2.23 -17.87
N ASP A 83 -19.44 2.90 -17.20
CA ASP A 83 -19.44 4.36 -17.03
C ASP A 83 -18.37 5.06 -17.88
N PHE A 84 -17.35 4.34 -18.34
CA PHE A 84 -16.21 4.90 -19.10
C PHE A 84 -16.08 4.30 -20.51
N HIS A 85 -17.18 3.86 -21.12
CA HIS A 85 -17.21 3.39 -22.51
C HIS A 85 -16.19 2.28 -22.85
N GLY A 86 -15.86 1.42 -21.88
CA GLY A 86 -14.86 0.36 -21.99
C GLY A 86 -13.43 0.77 -21.63
N SER A 87 -13.19 2.01 -21.24
CA SER A 87 -11.88 2.54 -20.88
C SER A 87 -11.51 2.21 -19.44
N TYR A 88 -10.72 1.14 -19.25
CA TYR A 88 -10.20 0.80 -17.93
C TYR A 88 -9.26 1.87 -17.37
N SER A 89 -8.42 2.49 -18.21
CA SER A 89 -7.44 3.48 -17.76
C SER A 89 -8.10 4.72 -17.18
N GLU A 90 -9.18 5.22 -17.80
CA GLU A 90 -9.91 6.38 -17.28
C GLU A 90 -10.69 6.03 -16.03
N ALA A 91 -11.33 4.85 -16.01
CA ALA A 91 -11.99 4.33 -14.82
C ALA A 91 -11.02 4.15 -13.66
N HIS A 92 -9.83 3.59 -13.89
CA HIS A 92 -8.79 3.42 -12.87
C HIS A 92 -8.37 4.77 -12.27
N SER A 93 -8.04 5.74 -13.13
CA SER A 93 -7.63 7.07 -12.67
C SER A 93 -8.71 7.79 -11.86
N ALA A 94 -9.98 7.65 -12.26
CA ALA A 94 -11.09 8.26 -11.55
C ALA A 94 -11.45 7.50 -10.26
N GLY A 95 -11.43 6.18 -10.32
CA GLY A 95 -11.88 5.27 -9.28
C GLY A 95 -10.98 5.29 -8.07
N ASP A 96 -9.66 5.21 -8.24
CA ASP A 96 -8.73 5.18 -7.10
C ASP A 96 -8.81 6.48 -6.28
N PHE A 97 -8.72 7.62 -6.98
CA PHE A 97 -8.88 8.92 -6.32
C PHE A 97 -10.29 9.13 -5.77
N GLY A 98 -11.33 8.78 -6.53
CA GLY A 98 -12.72 8.94 -6.13
C GLY A 98 -13.11 8.06 -4.95
N GLY A 99 -12.56 6.84 -4.87
CA GLY A 99 -12.74 5.90 -3.77
C GLY A 99 -12.20 6.45 -2.46
N ASP A 100 -11.03 7.09 -2.49
CA ASP A 100 -10.46 7.78 -1.32
C ASP A 100 -11.35 8.93 -0.86
N VAL A 101 -11.83 9.77 -1.79
CA VAL A 101 -12.73 10.90 -1.47
C VAL A 101 -14.06 10.42 -0.89
N LEU A 102 -14.69 9.43 -1.52
CA LEU A 102 -15.97 8.89 -1.07
C LEU A 102 -15.82 8.19 0.28
N SER A 103 -14.76 7.40 0.47
CA SER A 103 -14.48 6.75 1.75
C SER A 103 -14.32 7.78 2.87
N GLN A 104 -13.56 8.86 2.63
CA GLN A 104 -13.36 9.95 3.58
C GLN A 104 -14.66 10.69 3.94
N PHE A 105 -15.62 10.75 3.02
CA PHE A 105 -16.91 11.38 3.24
C PHE A 105 -17.90 10.46 3.97
N GLU A 106 -17.99 9.19 3.58
CA GLU A 106 -19.00 8.23 4.07
C GLU A 106 -18.58 7.53 5.37
N PHE A 107 -17.29 7.24 5.56
CA PHE A 107 -16.82 6.42 6.69
C PHE A 107 -16.35 7.25 7.88
N ASN A 108 -16.55 6.69 9.08
CA ASN A 108 -16.08 7.28 10.32
C ASN A 108 -14.64 6.87 10.62
N PHE A 109 -13.69 7.73 10.28
CA PHE A 109 -12.26 7.53 10.54
C PHE A 109 -11.77 8.06 11.90
N ASN A 110 -12.65 8.36 12.86
CA ASN A 110 -12.24 8.89 14.18
C ASN A 110 -11.36 7.92 15.00
N TYR A 111 -11.29 6.65 14.61
CA TYR A 111 -10.39 5.66 15.19
C TYR A 111 -8.94 5.80 14.69
N LEU A 112 -8.70 6.52 13.58
CA LEU A 112 -7.35 6.77 13.08
C LEU A 112 -6.64 7.80 13.97
N ALA A 113 -5.42 7.44 14.40
CA ALA A 113 -4.60 8.36 15.17
C ALA A 113 -4.10 9.52 14.30
N ARG A 114 -3.98 10.72 14.89
CA ARG A 114 -3.36 11.88 14.20
C ARG A 114 -1.86 11.72 13.99
N ARG A 115 -1.21 10.85 14.76
CA ARG A 115 0.22 10.52 14.65
C ARG A 115 0.34 9.04 14.37
N TRP A 116 0.97 8.73 13.26
CA TRP A 116 1.11 7.35 12.80
C TRP A 116 2.47 6.83 13.24
N TYR A 117 2.49 5.57 13.68
CA TYR A 117 3.72 4.82 13.75
C TYR A 117 4.04 4.30 12.34
N VAL A 118 5.24 4.58 11.87
CA VAL A 118 5.77 4.08 10.61
C VAL A 118 7.12 3.44 10.92
N PRO A 119 7.31 2.12 10.66
CA PRO A 119 8.57 1.44 10.93
C PRO A 119 9.58 1.74 9.81
N VAL A 120 10.08 2.98 9.76
CA VAL A 120 10.86 3.50 8.63
C VAL A 120 12.11 2.65 8.36
N GLU A 121 12.87 2.33 9.40
CA GLU A 121 14.11 1.56 9.28
C GLU A 121 13.85 0.16 8.70
N ASP A 122 12.84 -0.53 9.20
CA ASP A 122 12.44 -1.85 8.71
C ASP A 122 11.97 -1.80 7.25
N LEU A 123 11.16 -0.79 6.90
CA LEU A 123 10.69 -0.62 5.53
C LEU A 123 11.85 -0.41 4.55
N LEU A 124 12.85 0.39 4.92
CA LEU A 124 14.03 0.62 4.08
C LEU A 124 14.81 -0.68 3.82
N GLU A 125 14.99 -1.53 4.84
CA GLU A 125 15.66 -2.82 4.65
C GLU A 125 14.80 -3.81 3.86
N ILE A 126 13.48 -3.83 4.05
CA ILE A 126 12.57 -4.65 3.22
C ILE A 126 12.65 -4.23 1.74
N TYR A 127 12.64 -2.93 1.45
CA TYR A 127 12.82 -2.45 0.08
C TYR A 127 14.17 -2.86 -0.50
N LYS A 128 15.23 -2.73 0.29
CA LYS A 128 16.57 -3.14 -0.14
C LYS A 128 16.64 -4.64 -0.42
N GLN A 129 15.98 -5.48 0.38
CA GLN A 129 15.83 -6.91 0.09
C GLN A 129 15.03 -7.14 -1.20
N LEU A 130 13.90 -6.46 -1.37
CA LEU A 130 13.03 -6.59 -2.55
C LEU A 130 13.76 -6.26 -3.85
N TYR A 131 14.50 -5.14 -3.88
CA TYR A 131 15.17 -4.67 -5.10
C TYR A 131 16.62 -5.16 -5.26
N GLY A 132 17.18 -5.79 -4.22
CA GLY A 132 18.59 -6.18 -4.17
C GLY A 132 19.58 -4.99 -4.16
N ARG A 133 19.08 -3.77 -3.95
CA ARG A 133 19.84 -2.51 -3.89
C ARG A 133 19.08 -1.45 -3.12
N GLU A 134 19.79 -0.43 -2.65
CA GLU A 134 19.16 0.75 -2.06
C GLU A 134 18.44 1.56 -3.16
N VAL A 135 17.13 1.76 -3.00
CA VAL A 135 16.27 2.49 -3.96
C VAL A 135 15.72 3.81 -3.41
N ILE A 136 15.77 4.00 -2.09
CA ILE A 136 15.37 5.25 -1.42
C ILE A 136 16.63 5.84 -0.79
N THR A 137 17.20 6.87 -1.41
CA THR A 137 18.41 7.54 -0.92
C THR A 137 18.10 8.93 -0.37
N ARG A 138 18.77 9.34 0.72
CA ARG A 138 18.60 10.67 1.36
C ARG A 138 18.90 11.87 0.45
N SER A 139 19.58 11.66 -0.66
CA SER A 139 20.01 12.71 -1.60
C SER A 139 19.08 12.93 -2.79
N ALA A 140 17.94 12.25 -2.84
CA ALA A 140 16.95 12.51 -3.86
C ALA A 140 16.19 13.77 -3.46
#